data_AF-A0A0F9P5L0-F1
#
_entry.id   AF-A0A0F9P5L0-F1
#
_cell.length_a   1.000
_cell.length_b   1.000
_cell.length_c   1.000
_cell.angle_alpha   90.00
_cell.angle_beta   90.00
_cell.angle_gamma   90.00
#
_symmetry.space_group_name_H-M   'P 1'
#
loop_
_entity.id
_entity.type
_entity.pdbx_description
1 polymer ?
#
loop_
_entity_poly.entity_id
_entity_poly.type
_entity_poly.pdbx_seq_one_letter_code
_entity_poly.pdbx_strand_id
1 'polypeptide(L)'
;MSLTDAQINAAAKYSHDGKFSEPLVRCDSCAKLIFTRDLSKSGMCSCGNMRVRNVRTLRIDDDVDELEQVRKWVKEGKVDSDWLDLWVEK
;
A
#
# COMPACT_ATOMS: atom_id res chain seq x y z
N MET A 1 4.27 17.72 -15.08
CA MET A 1 5.33 16.86 -14.54
C MET A 1 5.05 15.46 -15.03
N SER A 2 5.97 14.88 -15.80
CA SER A 2 5.88 13.52 -16.34
C SER A 2 6.29 12.52 -15.26
N LEU A 3 5.58 11.40 -15.15
CA LEU A 3 5.98 10.29 -14.30
C LEU A 3 7.35 9.76 -14.74
N THR A 4 8.20 9.36 -13.80
CA THR A 4 9.48 8.70 -14.09
C THR A 4 9.26 7.28 -14.62
N ASP A 5 10.23 6.71 -15.32
CA ASP A 5 10.13 5.33 -15.84
C ASP A 5 9.87 4.30 -14.72
N ALA A 6 10.43 4.52 -13.53
CA ALA A 6 10.18 3.70 -12.35
C ALA A 6 8.71 3.75 -11.92
N GLN A 7 8.13 4.95 -11.91
CA GLN A 7 6.71 5.17 -11.56
C GLN A 7 5.76 4.53 -12.58
N ILE A 8 6.10 4.60 -13.87
CA ILE A 8 5.31 3.97 -14.93
C ILE A 8 5.31 2.45 -14.75
N ASN A 9 6.47 1.86 -14.46
CA ASN A 9 6.59 0.41 -14.22
C ASN A 9 5.88 -0.04 -12.95
N ALA A 10 6.01 0.72 -11.85
CA ALA A 10 5.32 0.43 -10.60
C ALA A 10 3.80 0.56 -10.76
N ALA A 11 3.32 1.59 -11.46
CA ALA A 11 1.90 1.80 -11.74
C ALA A 11 1.31 0.69 -12.63
N ALA A 12 2.09 0.15 -13.57
CA ALA A 12 1.67 -1.00 -14.36
C ALA A 12 1.57 -2.28 -13.50
N LYS A 13 2.51 -2.49 -12.57
CA LYS A 13 2.57 -3.64 -11.64
C LYS A 13 1.44 -3.60 -10.60
N TYR A 14 1.13 -2.42 -10.07
CA TYR A 14 0.19 -2.20 -8.95
C TYR A 14 -1.06 -1.44 -9.36
N SER A 15 -1.44 -1.50 -10.66
CA SER A 15 -2.49 -0.70 -11.28
C SER A 15 -3.73 -0.48 -10.42
N HIS A 16 -4.09 0.79 -10.26
CA HIS A 16 -5.12 1.28 -9.34
C HIS A 16 -6.53 0.75 -9.62
N ASP A 17 -6.85 0.25 -10.82
CA ASP A 17 -8.21 -0.16 -11.22
C ASP A 17 -8.34 -1.65 -11.60
N GLY A 18 -7.38 -2.49 -11.18
CA GLY A 18 -7.34 -3.94 -11.45
C GLY A 18 -7.61 -4.85 -10.25
N LYS A 19 -7.22 -6.13 -10.36
CA LYS A 19 -7.12 -7.06 -9.21
C LYS A 19 -6.20 -6.43 -8.16
N PHE A 20 -6.45 -6.71 -6.87
CA PHE A 20 -5.56 -6.38 -5.76
C PHE A 20 -4.16 -7.01 -5.96
N SER A 21 -3.30 -6.35 -6.76
CA SER A 21 -1.89 -6.70 -6.91
C SER A 21 -1.02 -5.94 -5.92
N GLU A 22 -1.60 -4.99 -5.18
CA GLU A 22 -0.96 -4.31 -4.08
C GLU A 22 -0.60 -5.32 -2.96
N PRO A 23 0.63 -5.26 -2.41
CA PRO A 23 1.04 -6.09 -1.28
C PRO A 23 0.35 -5.68 0.03
N LEU A 24 -0.22 -4.47 0.06
CA LEU A 24 -0.84 -3.83 1.22
C LEU A 24 -2.23 -3.32 0.86
N VAL A 25 -3.14 -3.40 1.83
CA VAL A 25 -4.48 -2.81 1.78
C VAL A 25 -4.77 -2.07 3.08
N ARG A 26 -5.65 -1.08 3.03
CA ARG A 26 -6.08 -0.29 4.18
C ARG A 26 -7.43 -0.77 4.68
N CYS A 27 -7.58 -0.96 5.99
CA CYS A 27 -8.90 -1.20 6.58
C CYS A 27 -9.78 0.04 6.46
N ASP A 28 -11.04 -0.12 6.06
CA ASP A 28 -11.96 1.02 5.93
C ASP A 28 -12.44 1.57 7.28
N SER A 29 -12.38 0.76 8.35
CA SER A 29 -12.85 1.14 9.68
C SER A 29 -11.75 1.75 10.56
N CYS A 30 -10.59 1.08 10.67
CA CYS A 30 -9.51 1.51 11.55
C CYS A 30 -8.31 2.11 10.82
N ALA A 31 -8.39 2.28 9.51
CA ALA A 31 -7.31 2.80 8.65
C ALA A 31 -5.98 2.04 8.71
N LYS A 32 -5.91 0.89 9.40
CA LYS A 32 -4.69 0.09 9.54
C LYS A 32 -4.25 -0.52 8.22
N LEU A 33 -2.94 -0.50 7.96
CA LEU A 33 -2.33 -1.23 6.85
C LEU A 33 -2.25 -2.74 7.16
N ILE A 34 -2.64 -3.55 6.19
CA ILE A 34 -2.71 -5.00 6.29
C ILE A 34 -2.06 -5.58 5.05
N PHE A 35 -1.22 -6.60 5.23
CA PHE A 35 -0.71 -7.35 4.09
C PHE A 35 -1.84 -8.13 3.42
N THR A 36 -1.93 -8.08 2.10
CA THR A 36 -2.94 -8.85 1.36
C THR A 36 -2.81 -10.35 1.61
N ARG A 37 -1.59 -10.87 1.77
CA ARG A 37 -1.36 -12.28 2.17
C ARG A 37 -1.93 -12.64 3.54
N ASP A 38 -1.95 -11.70 4.48
CA ASP A 38 -2.47 -11.94 5.83
C ASP A 38 -3.99 -11.82 5.80
N LEU A 39 -4.53 -10.85 5.06
CA LEU A 39 -5.96 -10.73 4.81
C LEU A 39 -6.54 -11.97 4.12
N SER A 40 -5.83 -12.55 3.15
CA SER A 40 -6.24 -13.81 2.50
C SER A 40 -6.31 -14.99 3.47
N LYS A 41 -5.57 -14.94 4.59
CA LYS A 41 -5.62 -15.98 5.64
C LYS A 41 -6.69 -15.70 6.69
N SER A 42 -6.82 -14.45 7.13
CA SER A 42 -7.74 -14.07 8.21
C SER A 42 -9.15 -13.77 7.73
N GLY A 43 -9.32 -13.37 6.46
CA GLY A 43 -10.59 -12.91 5.89
C GLY A 43 -11.07 -11.56 6.44
N MET A 44 -10.37 -10.97 7.41
CA MET A 44 -10.76 -9.72 8.07
C MET A 44 -9.57 -9.00 8.70
N CYS A 45 -9.76 -7.71 9.00
CA CYS A 45 -8.81 -6.92 9.78
C CYS A 45 -8.79 -7.38 11.25
N SER A 46 -7.69 -7.07 11.96
CA SER A 46 -7.57 -7.30 13.41
C SER A 46 -8.62 -6.58 14.25
N CYS A 47 -9.27 -5.53 13.72
CA CYS A 47 -10.40 -4.87 14.39
C CYS A 47 -11.76 -5.56 14.15
N GLY A 48 -11.80 -6.66 13.39
CA GLY A 48 -13.03 -7.39 13.04
C GLY A 48 -13.74 -6.88 11.78
N ASN A 49 -13.29 -5.78 11.18
CA ASN A 49 -13.88 -5.27 9.94
C ASN A 49 -13.43 -6.09 8.72
N MET A 50 -14.37 -6.43 7.85
CA MET A 50 -14.11 -7.19 6.61
C MET A 50 -13.87 -6.28 5.40
N ARG A 51 -14.23 -4.99 5.49
CA ARG A 51 -14.05 -4.05 4.38
C ARG A 51 -12.63 -3.48 4.38
N VAL A 52 -11.95 -3.69 3.26
CA VAL A 52 -10.64 -3.13 2.97
C VAL A 52 -10.68 -2.40 1.63
N ARG A 53 -9.74 -1.48 1.45
CA ARG A 53 -9.55 -0.71 0.23
C ARG A 53 -8.08 -0.69 -0.15
N ASN A 54 -7.81 -0.52 -1.43
CA ASN A 54 -6.46 -0.23 -1.91
C ASN A 54 -5.89 0.96 -1.15
N VAL A 55 -4.59 0.92 -0.91
CA VAL A 55 -3.88 2.08 -0.38
C VAL A 55 -3.76 3.04 -1.56
N ARG A 56 -4.82 3.81 -1.86
CA ARG A 56 -4.86 4.68 -3.06
C ARG A 56 -4.25 6.06 -2.83
N THR A 57 -4.03 6.44 -1.57
CA THR A 57 -3.51 7.76 -1.14
C THR A 57 -2.97 7.60 0.28
N LEU A 58 -1.68 7.32 0.41
CA LEU A 58 -0.92 7.79 1.56
C LEU A 58 -0.38 9.14 1.17
N ARG A 59 -0.83 10.22 1.83
CA ARG A 59 -0.21 11.52 1.65
C ARG A 59 0.96 11.60 2.60
N ILE A 60 2.13 11.98 2.09
CA ILE A 60 3.35 12.09 2.90
C ILE A 60 3.12 13.01 4.11
N ASP A 61 2.29 14.06 3.96
CA ASP A 61 2.03 15.02 5.02
C ASP A 61 1.03 14.53 6.09
N ASP A 62 0.06 13.70 5.70
CA ASP A 62 -1.04 13.27 6.58
C ASP A 62 -0.79 11.88 7.21
N ASP A 63 0.02 11.04 6.56
CA ASP A 63 0.22 9.62 6.90
C ASP A 63 1.71 9.27 7.16
N VAL A 64 2.45 10.19 7.80
CA VAL A 64 3.91 10.05 8.06
C VAL A 64 4.25 8.72 8.75
N ASP A 65 3.46 8.36 9.77
CA ASP A 65 3.66 7.14 10.57
C ASP A 65 3.46 5.87 9.72
N GLU A 66 2.43 5.84 8.88
CA GLU A 66 2.20 4.74 7.95
C GLU A 66 3.33 4.63 6.91
N LEU A 67 3.83 5.76 6.42
CA LEU A 67 4.90 5.78 5.43
C LEU A 67 6.23 5.31 6.02
N GLU A 68 6.53 5.66 7.27
CA GLU A 68 7.67 5.12 8.00
C GLU A 68 7.53 3.62 8.25
N GLN A 69 6.33 3.15 8.59
CA GLN A 69 6.05 1.72 8.73
C GLN A 69 6.27 0.95 7.42
N VAL A 70 5.81 1.49 6.28
CA VAL A 70 6.07 0.89 4.96
C VAL A 70 7.56 0.89 4.65
N ARG A 71 8.29 2.00 4.90
CA ARG A 71 9.74 2.05 4.70
C ARG A 71 10.48 1.00 5.52
N LYS A 72 10.02 0.74 6.76
CA LYS A 72 10.54 -0.35 7.59
C LYS A 72 10.28 -1.72 6.94
N TRP A 73 9.07 -1.96 6.44
CA TRP A 73 8.74 -3.21 5.75
C TRP A 73 9.53 -3.42 4.44
N VAL A 74 9.85 -2.34 3.71
CA VAL A 74 10.74 -2.40 2.55
C VAL A 74 12.15 -2.81 2.97
N LYS A 75 12.70 -2.20 4.04
CA LYS A 75 14.01 -2.61 4.59
C LYS A 75 14.04 -4.06 5.07
N GLU A 76 12.91 -4.55 5.59
CA GLU A 76 12.73 -5.95 6.00
C GLU A 76 12.45 -6.91 4.82
N GLY A 77 12.36 -6.42 3.58
CA GLY A 77 12.06 -7.22 2.38
C GLY A 77 10.63 -7.79 2.34
N LYS A 78 9.69 -7.19 3.09
CA LYS A 78 8.28 -7.60 3.13
C LYS A 78 7.44 -6.93 2.04
N VAL A 79 7.89 -5.77 1.56
CA VAL A 79 7.28 -4.97 0.49
C VAL A 79 8.39 -4.62 -0.48
N ASP A 80 8.11 -4.68 -1.78
CA ASP A 80 9.08 -4.31 -2.79
C ASP A 80 9.34 -2.79 -2.74
N SER A 81 10.60 -2.38 -2.97
CA SER A 81 10.98 -0.96 -2.91
C SER A 81 10.30 -0.11 -3.98
N ASP A 82 9.99 -0.70 -5.14
CA ASP A 82 9.28 -0.05 -6.25
C ASP A 82 7.84 0.36 -5.87
N TRP A 83 7.29 -0.22 -4.80
CA TRP A 83 6.00 0.19 -4.27
C TRP A 83 6.03 1.60 -3.67
N LEU A 84 7.17 2.03 -3.11
CA LEU A 84 7.34 3.40 -2.59
C LEU A 84 7.37 4.44 -3.73
N ASP A 85 7.78 4.03 -4.93
CA ASP A 85 7.88 4.94 -6.08
C ASP A 85 6.50 5.48 -6.51
N LEU A 86 5.43 4.74 -6.22
CA LEU A 86 4.03 5.17 -6.43
C LEU A 86 3.65 6.40 -5.59
N TRP A 87 4.40 6.69 -4.52
CA TRP A 87 4.02 7.63 -3.47
C TRP A 87 4.96 8.83 -3.34
N VAL A 88 5.85 9.05 -4.32
CA VAL A 88 6.79 10.18 -4.30
C VAL A 88 6.05 11.50 -4.54
N GLU A 89 6.36 12.48 -3.68
CA GLU A 89 5.85 13.86 -3.58
C GLU A 89 5.43 14.48 -4.92
N LYS A 90 4.27 15.12 -4.92
CA LYS A 90 3.94 16.16 -5.90
C LYS A 90 4.31 17.53 -5.34
#